data_AF-A0A2M8NF61-F1
#
_entry.id   AF-A0A2M8NF61-F1
#
_cell.length_a   1.000
_cell.length_b   1.000
_cell.length_c   1.000
_cell.angle_alpha   90.00
_cell.angle_beta   90.00
_cell.angle_gamma   90.00
#
_symmetry.space_group_name_H-M   'P 1'
#
loop_
_entity.id
_entity.type
_entity.pdbx_description
1 polymer ?
#
loop_
_entity_poly.entity_id
_entity_poly.type
_entity_poly.pdbx_seq_one_letter_code
_entity_poly.pdbx_strand_id
1 'polypeptide(L)'
;LRDADLDLVADAEGITGMISQVTLRVMRLTGIQTLALAVYDAYAFQLLLQALIDRRLPIWSMSFINPKMAEMKNEAPLREHHGHPVEQRIILPKAYILTLAFRDADATAVQSAIPGIAAATGAEILSDEIARHEWDGRFKLMTIK
;
A
#
# COMPACT_ATOMS: atom_id res chain seq x y z
N LEU A 1 -3.50 16.02 -26.94
CA LEU A 1 -4.48 16.83 -26.18
C LEU A 1 -3.70 17.61 -25.14
N ARG A 2 -4.04 18.88 -24.92
CA ARG A 2 -3.48 19.71 -23.85
C ARG A 2 -4.64 20.26 -23.04
N ASP A 3 -4.48 20.31 -21.72
CA ASP A 3 -5.38 20.97 -20.79
C ASP A 3 -6.86 20.66 -21.05
N ALA A 4 -7.67 21.63 -21.49
CA ALA A 4 -9.11 21.49 -21.71
C ALA A 4 -9.51 20.36 -22.69
N ASP A 5 -8.65 20.03 -23.66
CA ASP A 5 -8.91 18.90 -24.57
C ASP A 5 -8.77 17.54 -23.86
N LEU A 6 -7.92 17.48 -22.83
CA LEU A 6 -7.73 16.28 -22.02
C LEU A 6 -8.93 16.10 -21.07
N ASP A 7 -9.46 17.19 -20.51
CA ASP A 7 -10.63 17.17 -19.63
C ASP A 7 -11.89 16.64 -20.33
N LEU A 8 -12.01 16.84 -21.64
CA LEU A 8 -13.12 16.32 -22.45
C LEU A 8 -13.11 14.78 -22.59
N VAL A 9 -11.94 14.16 -22.50
CA VAL A 9 -11.78 12.71 -22.74
C VAL A 9 -11.35 11.92 -21.50
N ALA A 10 -10.76 12.58 -20.51
CA ALA A 10 -10.45 11.99 -19.22
C ALA A 10 -11.75 11.55 -18.54
N ASP A 11 -11.77 10.33 -18.04
CA ASP A 11 -12.94 9.71 -17.37
C ASP A 11 -14.23 9.68 -18.20
N ALA A 12 -14.16 9.93 -19.51
CA ALA A 12 -15.33 9.92 -20.39
C ALA A 12 -15.85 8.50 -20.71
N GLU A 13 -15.15 7.45 -20.28
CA GLU A 13 -15.56 6.04 -20.43
C GLU A 13 -15.97 5.64 -21.87
N GLY A 14 -15.41 6.30 -22.88
CA GLY A 14 -15.63 5.99 -24.29
C GLY A 14 -16.82 6.71 -24.97
N ILE A 15 -17.57 7.56 -24.25
CA ILE A 15 -18.73 8.26 -24.84
C ILE A 15 -18.33 9.42 -25.78
N THR A 16 -17.09 9.90 -25.66
CA THR A 16 -16.55 10.99 -26.49
C THR A 16 -15.60 10.51 -27.60
N GLY A 17 -15.37 9.19 -27.70
CA GLY A 17 -14.52 8.58 -28.73
C GLY A 17 -13.58 7.50 -28.19
N MET A 18 -12.59 7.12 -29.01
CA MET A 18 -11.55 6.15 -28.64
C MET A 18 -10.17 6.80 -28.56
N ILE A 19 -9.46 6.53 -27.46
CA ILE A 19 -8.06 6.92 -27.28
C ILE A 19 -7.16 5.87 -27.95
N SER A 20 -6.38 6.28 -28.96
CA SER A 20 -5.44 5.39 -29.66
C SER A 20 -4.00 5.50 -29.16
N GLN A 21 -3.61 6.63 -28.56
CA GLN A 21 -2.26 6.87 -28.05
C GLN A 21 -2.28 7.82 -26.85
N VAL A 22 -1.42 7.57 -25.87
CA VAL A 22 -1.20 8.44 -24.71
C VAL A 22 0.29 8.72 -24.53
N THR A 23 0.61 9.91 -24.02
CA THR A 23 1.95 10.25 -23.55
C THR A 23 1.87 10.50 -22.06
N LEU A 24 2.54 9.66 -21.28
CA LEU A 24 2.49 9.67 -19.82
C LEU A 24 3.81 10.17 -19.25
N ARG A 25 3.72 11.02 -18.22
CA ARG A 25 4.87 11.30 -17.37
C ARG A 25 5.06 10.10 -16.44
N VAL A 26 6.23 9.49 -16.50
CA VAL A 26 6.58 8.33 -15.67
C VAL A 26 7.66 8.68 -14.65
N MET A 27 7.66 7.99 -13.53
CA MET A 27 8.76 8.03 -12.57
C MET A 27 9.99 7.35 -13.18
N ARG A 28 11.20 7.86 -12.87
CA ARG A 28 12.45 7.16 -13.22
C ARG A 28 12.50 5.80 -12.52
N LEU A 29 13.09 4.82 -13.19
CA LEU A 29 13.34 3.51 -12.61
C LEU A 29 14.27 3.66 -11.40
N THR A 30 13.83 3.16 -10.25
CA THR A 30 14.55 3.15 -8.97
C THR A 30 14.01 2.00 -8.13
N GLY A 31 14.79 1.51 -7.18
CA GLY A 31 14.28 0.51 -6.25
C GLY A 31 13.24 1.11 -5.31
N ILE A 32 12.32 0.25 -4.89
CA ILE A 32 11.23 0.58 -3.97
C ILE A 32 11.44 -0.26 -2.71
N GLN A 33 11.42 0.42 -1.57
CA GLN A 33 11.40 -0.23 -0.26
C GLN A 33 9.98 -0.18 0.30
N THR A 34 9.69 -1.14 1.15
CA THR A 34 8.40 -1.27 1.81
C THR A 34 8.57 -1.34 3.32
N LEU A 35 7.59 -0.80 4.04
CA LEU A 35 7.51 -0.86 5.51
C LEU A 35 6.05 -1.06 5.90
N ALA A 36 5.80 -1.87 6.91
CA ALA A 36 4.45 -2.08 7.43
C ALA A 36 4.32 -1.70 8.90
N LEU A 37 3.17 -1.14 9.25
CA LEU A 37 2.80 -0.75 10.62
C LEU A 37 1.46 -1.37 10.99
N ALA A 38 1.29 -1.83 12.23
CA ALA A 38 0.02 -2.29 12.77
C ALA A 38 -0.48 -1.36 13.88
N VAL A 39 -1.78 -1.08 13.88
CA VAL A 39 -2.49 -0.42 14.99
C VAL A 39 -3.83 -1.12 15.21
N TYR A 40 -4.15 -1.46 16.46
CA TYR A 40 -5.35 -2.23 16.78
C TYR A 40 -6.64 -1.40 16.88
N ASP A 41 -6.51 -0.08 17.02
CA ASP A 41 -7.61 0.85 17.20
C ASP A 41 -7.74 1.81 16.00
N ALA A 42 -8.99 2.13 15.62
CA ALA A 42 -9.27 2.95 14.45
C ALA A 42 -8.88 4.43 14.65
N TYR A 43 -9.03 4.95 15.87
CA TYR A 43 -8.66 6.33 16.20
C TYR A 43 -7.14 6.49 16.20
N ALA A 44 -6.41 5.55 16.81
CA ALA A 44 -4.96 5.51 16.74
C ALA A 44 -4.44 5.33 15.30
N PHE A 45 -5.14 4.57 14.46
CA PHE A 45 -4.82 4.46 13.04
C PHE A 45 -4.97 5.80 12.30
N GLN A 46 -6.03 6.57 12.58
CA GLN A 46 -6.19 7.92 12.03
C GLN A 46 -5.05 8.84 12.48
N LEU A 47 -4.67 8.81 13.76
CA LEU A 47 -3.54 9.60 14.28
C LEU A 47 -2.22 9.22 13.59
N LEU A 48 -2.02 7.94 13.30
CA LEU A 48 -0.88 7.47 12.52
C LEU A 48 -0.85 8.08 11.12
N LEU A 49 -1.97 8.03 10.38
CA LEU A 49 -2.05 8.63 9.05
C LEU A 49 -1.80 10.13 9.09
N GLN A 50 -2.39 10.83 10.07
CA GLN A 50 -2.21 12.27 10.24
C GLN A 50 -0.73 12.62 10.50
N ALA A 51 -0.05 11.87 11.38
CA ALA A 51 1.36 12.10 11.70
C ALA A 51 2.29 11.90 10.50
N LEU A 52 1.98 10.95 9.60
CA LEU A 52 2.73 10.75 8.35
C LEU A 52 2.53 11.93 7.38
N ILE A 53 1.29 12.41 7.24
CA ILE A 53 0.92 13.52 6.37
C ILE A 53 1.54 14.84 6.86
N ASP A 54 1.44 15.14 8.16
CA ASP A 54 1.96 16.37 8.76
C ASP A 54 3.48 16.49 8.61
N ARG A 55 4.19 15.35 8.68
CA ARG A 55 5.64 15.28 8.47
C ARG A 55 6.05 15.30 7.00
N ARG A 56 5.07 15.23 6.07
CA ARG A 56 5.29 15.25 4.61
C ARG A 56 6.37 14.26 4.18
N LEU A 57 6.32 13.05 4.73
CA LEU A 57 7.29 12.02 4.37
C LEU A 57 7.19 11.70 2.87
N PRO A 58 8.32 11.45 2.18
CA PRO A 58 8.36 11.12 0.75
C PRO A 58 7.86 9.69 0.47
N ILE A 59 6.60 9.41 0.82
CA ILE A 59 5.93 8.14 0.59
C ILE A 59 5.35 8.14 -0.82
N TRP A 60 5.67 7.13 -1.62
CA TRP A 60 5.16 6.98 -2.98
C TRP A 60 3.79 6.29 -3.02
N SER A 61 3.58 5.31 -2.15
CA SER A 61 2.31 4.61 -2.01
C SER A 61 2.01 4.34 -0.56
N MET A 62 0.74 4.49 -0.20
CA MET A 62 0.20 4.17 1.10
C MET A 62 -1.07 3.36 0.88
N SER A 63 -1.09 2.11 1.31
CA SER A 63 -2.25 1.23 1.27
C SER A 63 -2.49 0.65 2.66
N PHE A 64 -3.73 0.29 2.96
CA PHE A 64 -4.02 -0.36 4.24
C PHE A 64 -5.08 -1.44 4.09
N ILE A 65 -5.07 -2.35 5.06
CA ILE A 65 -6.17 -3.25 5.32
C ILE A 65 -6.67 -3.06 6.76
N ASN A 66 -7.93 -3.40 7.00
CA ASN A 66 -8.55 -3.33 8.32
C ASN A 66 -8.45 -4.71 9.02
N PRO A 67 -8.77 -4.79 10.33
CA PRO A 67 -8.69 -6.05 11.06
C PRO A 67 -9.51 -7.19 10.45
N LYS A 68 -10.65 -6.88 9.83
CA LYS A 68 -11.50 -7.91 9.21
C LYS A 68 -10.86 -8.48 7.94
N MET A 69 -10.27 -7.64 7.10
CA MET A 69 -9.52 -8.08 5.93
C MET A 69 -8.28 -8.89 6.32
N ALA A 70 -7.56 -8.51 7.39
CA ALA A 70 -6.43 -9.28 7.89
C ALA A 70 -6.84 -10.68 8.37
N GLU A 71 -7.95 -10.78 9.11
CA GLU A 71 -8.54 -12.07 9.51
C GLU A 71 -8.88 -12.94 8.30
N MET A 72 -9.62 -12.39 7.32
CA MET A 72 -10.02 -13.14 6.14
C MET A 72 -8.80 -13.57 5.28
N LYS A 73 -7.74 -12.76 5.21
CA LYS A 73 -6.48 -13.12 4.55
C LYS A 73 -5.79 -14.31 5.22
N ASN A 74 -5.80 -14.37 6.55
CA ASN A 74 -5.21 -15.49 7.29
C ASN A 74 -5.97 -16.80 7.03
N GLU A 75 -7.29 -16.72 6.82
CA GLU A 75 -8.17 -17.85 6.53
C GLU A 75 -8.12 -18.29 5.07
N ALA A 76 -7.77 -17.37 4.16
CA ALA A 76 -7.71 -17.65 2.73
C ALA A 76 -6.74 -18.82 2.41
N PRO A 77 -7.12 -19.71 1.47
CA PRO A 77 -6.24 -20.79 1.05
C PRO A 77 -5.00 -20.22 0.38
N LEU A 78 -3.86 -20.88 0.61
CA LEU A 78 -2.62 -20.56 -0.10
C LEU A 78 -2.82 -20.81 -1.60
N ARG A 79 -2.16 -20.00 -2.42
CA ARG A 79 -2.19 -20.21 -3.86
C ARG A 79 -1.46 -21.48 -4.21
N GLU A 80 -2.06 -22.25 -5.11
CA GLU A 80 -1.50 -23.49 -5.61
C GLU A 80 -1.04 -23.34 -7.07
N HIS A 81 0.12 -23.89 -7.40
CA HIS A 81 0.51 -24.20 -8.77
C HIS A 81 0.59 -25.72 -8.86
N HIS A 82 -0.22 -26.29 -9.75
CA HIS A 82 -0.39 -27.75 -9.89
C HIS A 82 -0.78 -28.49 -8.59
N GLY A 83 -1.62 -27.88 -7.75
CA GLY A 83 -2.08 -28.50 -6.50
C GLY A 83 -1.09 -28.43 -5.34
N HIS A 84 0.01 -27.67 -5.50
CA HIS A 84 0.99 -27.45 -4.44
C HIS A 84 1.04 -25.98 -4.03
N PRO A 85 1.01 -25.65 -2.73
CA PRO A 85 1.20 -24.30 -2.24
C PRO A 85 2.51 -23.71 -2.74
N VAL A 86 2.45 -22.52 -3.32
CA VAL A 86 3.60 -21.81 -3.91
C VAL A 86 4.01 -20.61 -3.08
N GLU A 87 3.14 -20.19 -2.17
CA GLU A 87 3.33 -19.05 -1.30
C GLU A 87 3.50 -19.53 0.15
N GLN A 88 4.38 -18.87 0.90
CA GLN A 88 4.52 -19.10 2.34
C GLN A 88 3.32 -18.49 3.08
N ARG A 89 2.82 -19.19 4.11
CA ARG A 89 1.77 -18.66 4.97
C ARG A 89 2.37 -17.59 5.89
N ILE A 90 1.96 -16.35 5.67
CA ILE A 90 2.27 -15.23 6.55
C ILE A 90 1.01 -14.91 7.34
N ILE A 91 1.12 -14.89 8.67
CA ILE A 91 0.00 -14.55 9.55
C ILE A 91 0.03 -13.06 9.83
N LEU A 92 -1.03 -12.38 9.43
CA LEU A 92 -1.22 -10.96 9.66
C LEU A 92 -1.85 -10.72 11.03
N PRO A 93 -1.42 -9.71 11.80
CA PRO A 93 -2.11 -9.31 13.01
C PRO A 93 -3.53 -8.84 12.66
N LYS A 94 -4.53 -9.18 13.49
CA LYS A 94 -5.91 -8.70 13.35
C LYS A 94 -6.00 -7.22 13.78
N ALA A 95 -5.40 -6.36 12.98
CA ALA A 95 -5.19 -4.93 13.22
C ALA A 95 -5.39 -4.15 11.91
N TYR A 96 -5.43 -2.81 12.00
CA TYR A 96 -5.21 -1.98 10.83
C TYR A 96 -3.74 -2.09 10.44
N ILE A 97 -3.47 -2.60 9.24
CA ILE A 97 -2.11 -2.76 8.73
C ILE A 97 -1.90 -1.73 7.63
N LEU A 98 -0.99 -0.79 7.86
CA LEU A 98 -0.54 0.20 6.88
C LEU A 98 0.68 -0.35 6.17
N THR A 99 0.67 -0.38 4.85
CA THR A 99 1.84 -0.65 4.02
C THR A 99 2.27 0.63 3.32
N LEU A 100 3.53 1.01 3.54
CA LEU A 100 4.18 2.15 2.91
C LEU A 100 5.14 1.63 1.85
N ALA A 101 5.17 2.29 0.70
CA ALA A 101 6.22 2.11 -0.30
C ALA A 101 6.86 3.45 -0.65
N PHE A 102 8.18 3.48 -0.73
CA PHE A 102 8.98 4.67 -0.99
C PHE A 102 10.23 4.30 -1.79
N ARG A 103 10.85 5.28 -2.45
CA ARG A 103 12.05 5.05 -3.26
C ARG A 103 13.25 4.79 -2.35
N ASP A 104 14.24 4.06 -2.85
CA ASP A 104 15.52 3.87 -2.14
C ASP A 104 16.15 5.20 -1.74
N ALA A 105 16.09 6.20 -2.62
CA ALA A 105 16.64 7.53 -2.37
C ALA A 105 15.99 8.25 -1.17
N ASP A 106 14.79 7.83 -0.79
CA ASP A 106 13.99 8.42 0.27
C ASP A 106 14.04 7.59 1.58
N ALA A 107 14.72 6.44 1.57
CA ALA A 107 14.67 5.46 2.64
C ALA A 107 15.14 6.02 3.99
N THR A 108 16.25 6.76 4.02
CA THR A 108 16.76 7.37 5.26
C THR A 108 15.76 8.34 5.87
N ALA A 109 15.09 9.17 5.07
CA ALA A 109 14.12 10.14 5.56
C ALA A 109 12.89 9.45 6.18
N VAL A 110 12.40 8.39 5.53
CA VAL A 110 11.27 7.62 6.03
C VAL A 110 11.66 6.81 7.27
N GLN A 111 12.69 5.96 7.18
CA GLN A 111 13.07 5.03 8.26
C GLN A 111 13.49 5.75 9.54
N SER A 112 14.09 6.94 9.45
CA SER A 112 14.46 7.73 10.62
C SER A 112 13.25 8.32 11.36
N ALA A 113 12.16 8.62 10.65
CA ALA A 113 10.97 9.24 11.22
C ALA A 113 10.00 8.22 11.83
N ILE A 114 9.90 7.02 11.26
CA ILE A 114 8.88 6.01 11.59
C ILE A 114 8.91 5.60 13.07
N PRO A 115 10.06 5.31 13.72
CA PRO A 115 10.07 4.92 15.14
C PRO A 115 9.41 5.94 16.07
N GLY A 116 9.65 7.24 15.82
CA GLY A 116 9.04 8.31 16.61
C GLY A 116 7.54 8.46 16.37
N ILE A 117 7.08 8.22 15.14
CA ILE A 117 5.64 8.21 14.82
C ILE A 117 4.97 7.01 15.48
N ALA A 118 5.58 5.82 15.35
CA ALA A 118 5.07 4.58 15.91
C ALA A 118 4.91 4.66 17.44
N ALA A 119 5.91 5.20 18.13
CA ALA A 119 5.85 5.42 19.57
C ALA A 119 4.73 6.39 19.99
N ALA A 120 4.50 7.46 19.21
CA ALA A 120 3.48 8.46 19.51
C ALA A 120 2.04 7.97 19.26
N THR A 121 1.86 7.01 18.36
CA THR A 121 0.54 6.50 17.95
C THR A 121 0.22 5.13 18.53
N GLY A 122 1.19 4.49 19.21
CA GLY A 122 1.09 3.11 19.66
C GLY A 122 1.12 2.10 18.51
N ALA A 123 1.68 2.47 17.35
CA ALA A 123 1.83 1.56 16.24
C ALA A 123 3.01 0.60 16.46
N GLU A 124 2.83 -0.63 16.01
CA GLU A 124 3.90 -1.62 15.94
C GLU A 124 4.52 -1.61 14.54
N ILE A 125 5.85 -1.59 14.45
CA ILE A 125 6.56 -1.80 13.18
C ILE A 125 6.59 -3.30 12.92
N LEU A 126 5.98 -3.72 11.82
CA LEU A 126 5.90 -5.13 11.43
C LEU A 126 7.17 -5.58 10.72
N SER A 127 7.31 -6.91 10.56
CA SER A 127 8.44 -7.49 9.86
C SER A 127 8.47 -7.11 8.38
N ASP A 128 9.68 -7.09 7.82
CA ASP A 128 9.91 -6.96 6.38
C ASP A 128 9.15 -8.01 5.56
N GLU A 129 8.98 -9.21 6.09
CA GLU A 129 8.24 -10.30 5.45
C GLU A 129 6.76 -9.93 5.26
N ILE A 130 6.12 -9.40 6.31
CA ILE A 130 4.73 -8.89 6.22
C ILE A 130 4.66 -7.70 5.26
N ALA A 131 5.60 -6.76 5.34
CA ALA A 131 5.63 -5.59 4.47
C ALA A 131 5.74 -5.97 2.97
N ARG A 132 6.60 -6.94 2.64
CA ARG A 132 6.75 -7.46 1.27
C ARG A 132 5.51 -8.23 0.83
N HIS A 133 4.96 -9.09 1.70
CA HIS A 133 3.73 -9.83 1.41
C HIS A 133 2.55 -8.92 1.05
N GLU A 134 2.29 -7.91 1.88
CA GLU A 134 1.20 -6.97 1.61
C GLU A 134 1.44 -6.14 0.35
N TRP A 135 2.70 -5.76 0.09
CA TRP A 135 3.06 -5.05 -1.13
C TRP A 135 2.87 -5.89 -2.40
N ASP A 136 3.31 -7.16 -2.39
CA ASP A 136 3.16 -8.08 -3.53
C ASP A 136 1.69 -8.45 -3.76
N GLY A 137 0.89 -8.47 -2.69
CA GLY A 137 -0.55 -8.70 -2.71
C GLY A 137 -1.42 -7.48 -3.01
N ARG A 138 -0.85 -6.28 -3.18
CA ARG A 138 -1.59 -5.00 -3.18
C ARG A 138 -2.77 -4.89 -4.16
N PHE A 139 -2.73 -5.60 -5.28
CA PHE A 139 -3.81 -5.60 -6.29
C PHE A 139 -4.82 -6.73 -6.12
N LYS A 140 -4.65 -7.61 -5.13
CA LYS A 140 -5.45 -8.83 -4.93
C LYS A 140 -6.48 -8.70 -3.81
N LEU A 141 -6.93 -7.49 -3.51
CA LEU A 141 -7.93 -7.24 -2.45
C LEU A 141 -9.26 -7.96 -2.72
N MET A 142 -9.63 -8.13 -3.99
CA MET A 142 -10.88 -8.75 -4.45
C MET A 142 -10.92 -10.30 -4.34
N THR A 143 -9.83 -10.95 -3.93
CA THR A 143 -9.80 -12.42 -3.74
C THR A 143 -10.44 -12.84 -2.42
N ILE A 144 -10.70 -11.87 -1.55
CA ILE A 144 -11.31 -12.06 -0.23
C ILE A 144 -12.82 -11.84 -0.40
N LYS A 145 -13.61 -12.90 -0.22
CA LYS A 145 -15.08 -12.87 -0.26
C LYS A 145 -15.64 -13.13 1.13
#